data_AF-A0A218VTJ3-F1
#
_entry.id   AF-A0A218VTJ3-F1
#
_cell.length_a   1.000
_cell.length_b   1.000
_cell.length_c   1.000
_cell.angle_alpha   90.00
_cell.angle_beta   90.00
_cell.angle_gamma   90.00
#
_symmetry.space_group_name_H-M   'P 1'
#
loop_
_entity.id
_entity.type
_entity.pdbx_description
1 polymer ?
#
loop_
_entity_poly.entity_id
_entity_poly.type
_entity_poly.pdbx_seq_one_letter_code
_entity_poly.pdbx_strand_id
1 'polypeptide(L)'
;MQYSTSLEKLPKLSNVKLLYLAWCKKLHDLSELEELESLELLNLAGCKAIRRLPNLSNLQRLRALEVQGCENLLEIPGLEELKSLRTLNISECPLLENIPSLPNVTVTR
;
A
#
# COMPACT_ATOMS: atom_id res chain seq x y z
N MET A 1 -19.81 -13.49 -4.44
CA MET A 1 -19.64 -12.90 -3.09
C MET A 1 -19.14 -11.47 -3.29
N GLN A 2 -19.90 -10.47 -2.88
CA GLN A 2 -19.48 -9.07 -2.98
C GLN A 2 -18.47 -8.81 -1.85
N TYR A 3 -17.19 -8.87 -2.16
CA TYR A 3 -16.17 -8.30 -1.28
C TYR A 3 -16.34 -6.78 -1.30
N SER A 4 -16.27 -6.17 -0.12
CA SER A 4 -16.35 -4.71 0.05
C SER A 4 -15.36 -4.01 -0.88
N THR A 5 -15.78 -2.89 -1.47
CA THR A 5 -14.94 -2.07 -2.35
C THR A 5 -14.18 -0.97 -1.63
N SER A 6 -14.45 -0.81 -0.33
CA SER A 6 -13.82 0.18 0.58
C SER A 6 -13.61 -0.43 1.98
N LEU A 7 -12.69 0.15 2.76
CA LEU A 7 -12.36 -0.27 4.13
C LEU A 7 -13.26 0.36 5.21
N GLU A 8 -14.27 1.15 4.81
CA GLU A 8 -15.25 1.92 5.62
C GLU A 8 -15.88 1.23 6.86
N LYS A 9 -15.70 -0.08 7.04
CA LYS A 9 -16.28 -0.86 8.14
C LYS A 9 -15.26 -1.57 9.03
N LEU A 10 -13.96 -1.29 8.88
CA LEU A 10 -12.96 -1.90 9.75
C LEU A 10 -12.97 -1.15 11.11
N PRO A 11 -13.37 -1.81 12.22
CA PRO A 11 -13.41 -1.16 13.53
C PRO A 11 -12.02 -0.67 13.88
N LYS A 12 -11.84 0.63 14.18
CA LYS A 12 -10.57 1.32 14.56
C LYS A 12 -9.45 0.32 14.81
N LEU A 13 -8.76 -0.07 13.74
CA LEU A 13 -7.77 -1.14 13.73
C LEU A 13 -6.43 -0.61 14.25
N SER A 14 -6.44 0.04 15.40
CA SER A 14 -5.27 0.72 15.98
C SER A 14 -4.08 -0.23 16.22
N ASN A 15 -4.32 -1.55 16.23
CA ASN A 15 -3.32 -2.58 16.45
C ASN A 15 -3.10 -3.52 15.25
N VAL A 16 -3.64 -3.22 14.07
CA VAL A 16 -3.37 -4.06 12.90
C VAL A 16 -1.94 -3.87 12.43
N LYS A 17 -1.22 -4.99 12.41
CA LYS A 17 0.17 -5.06 11.99
C LYS A 17 0.33 -5.59 10.58
N LEU A 18 -0.56 -6.47 10.13
CA LEU A 18 -0.48 -7.13 8.85
C LEU A 18 -1.83 -6.99 8.15
N LEU A 19 -1.83 -6.40 6.96
CA LEU A 19 -3.03 -6.22 6.15
C LEU A 19 -2.82 -6.85 4.78
N TYR A 20 -3.60 -7.91 4.51
CA TYR A 20 -3.57 -8.65 3.25
C TYR A 20 -4.86 -8.40 2.47
N LEU A 21 -4.75 -7.66 1.38
CA LEU A 21 -5.86 -7.34 0.47
C LEU A 21 -5.52 -7.72 -0.97
N ALA A 22 -4.56 -8.62 -1.17
CA ALA A 22 -4.15 -9.08 -2.50
C ALA A 22 -5.35 -9.56 -3.34
N TRP A 23 -5.28 -9.32 -4.65
CA TRP A 23 -6.26 -9.70 -5.66
C TRP A 23 -7.66 -9.08 -5.48
N CYS A 24 -7.79 -8.02 -4.68
CA CYS A 24 -9.02 -7.25 -4.56
C CYS A 24 -9.21 -6.36 -5.80
N LYS A 25 -9.66 -6.94 -6.91
CA LYS A 25 -9.80 -6.29 -8.23
C LYS A 25 -10.74 -5.08 -8.27
N LYS A 26 -11.58 -4.88 -7.25
CA LYS A 26 -12.53 -3.76 -7.13
C LYS A 26 -12.16 -2.77 -6.03
N LEU A 27 -11.09 -3.03 -5.28
CA LEU A 27 -10.60 -2.15 -4.23
C LEU A 27 -9.99 -0.90 -4.88
N HIS A 28 -10.50 0.26 -4.51
CA HIS A 28 -10.10 1.54 -5.08
C HIS A 28 -10.02 2.64 -4.01
N ASP A 29 -10.83 2.51 -2.94
CA ASP A 29 -10.75 3.36 -1.77
C ASP A 29 -9.94 2.67 -0.67
N LEU A 30 -8.98 3.43 -0.14
CA LEU A 30 -7.99 3.00 0.85
C LEU A 30 -7.77 4.10 1.89
N SER A 31 -8.64 5.12 1.96
CA SER A 31 -8.46 6.29 2.82
C SER A 31 -8.20 5.94 4.29
N GLU A 32 -8.76 4.83 4.78
CA GLU A 32 -8.59 4.34 6.15
C GLU A 32 -7.19 3.78 6.45
N LEU A 33 -6.34 3.56 5.43
CA LEU A 33 -4.96 3.13 5.67
C LEU A 33 -4.18 4.17 6.47
N GLU A 34 -4.48 5.47 6.33
CA GLU A 34 -3.75 6.56 7.00
C GLU A 34 -3.81 6.46 8.54
N GLU A 35 -4.82 5.76 9.07
CA GLU A 35 -5.07 5.58 10.51
C GLU A 35 -4.37 4.33 11.09
N LEU A 36 -3.69 3.52 10.26
CA LEU A 36 -3.10 2.25 10.67
C LEU A 36 -1.64 2.38 11.13
N GLU A 37 -1.36 3.27 12.09
CA GLU A 37 0.01 3.58 12.55
C GLU A 37 0.84 2.35 13.02
N SER A 38 0.17 1.29 13.46
CA SER A 38 0.78 0.03 13.88
C SER A 38 1.14 -0.92 12.73
N LEU A 39 0.80 -0.57 11.48
CA LEU A 39 0.96 -1.45 10.33
C LEU A 39 2.44 -1.68 10.02
N GLU A 40 2.82 -2.96 9.96
CA GLU A 40 4.18 -3.42 9.65
C GLU A 40 4.25 -4.00 8.22
N LEU A 41 3.15 -4.54 7.69
CA LEU A 41 3.06 -5.09 6.33
C LEU A 41 1.73 -4.75 5.67
N LEU A 42 1.81 -4.23 4.44
CA LEU A 42 0.67 -3.99 3.58
C LEU A 42 0.84 -4.75 2.25
N ASN A 43 -0.08 -5.66 1.96
CA ASN A 43 -0.10 -6.40 0.70
C ASN A 43 -1.36 -6.07 -0.11
N LEU A 44 -1.14 -5.40 -1.24
CA LEU A 44 -2.14 -4.99 -2.23
C LEU A 44 -1.89 -5.65 -3.60
N ALA A 45 -1.07 -6.69 -3.68
CA ALA A 45 -0.67 -7.29 -4.95
C ALA A 45 -1.90 -7.69 -5.80
N GLY A 46 -1.90 -7.36 -7.09
CA GLY A 46 -2.98 -7.67 -8.03
C GLY A 46 -4.26 -6.84 -7.87
N CYS A 47 -4.24 -5.75 -7.08
CA CYS A 47 -5.37 -4.84 -6.92
C CYS A 47 -5.45 -3.84 -8.09
N LYS A 48 -5.99 -4.31 -9.21
CA LYS A 48 -6.01 -3.56 -10.48
C LYS A 48 -6.87 -2.29 -10.47
N ALA A 49 -7.79 -2.11 -9.53
CA ALA A 49 -8.63 -0.90 -9.47
C ALA A 49 -7.98 0.27 -8.71
N ILE A 50 -6.86 0.03 -8.01
CA ILE A 50 -6.12 1.08 -7.31
C ILE A 50 -5.39 1.94 -8.35
N ARG A 51 -5.66 3.25 -8.31
CA ARG A 51 -4.95 4.25 -9.12
C ARG A 51 -3.92 5.03 -8.31
N ARG A 52 -4.20 5.30 -7.05
CA ARG A 52 -3.34 6.07 -6.14
C ARG A 52 -3.50 5.46 -4.75
N LEU A 53 -2.41 5.39 -3.98
CA LEU A 53 -2.50 5.12 -2.56
C LEU A 53 -2.79 6.43 -1.79
N PRO A 54 -3.41 6.34 -0.60
CA PRO A 54 -3.45 7.46 0.34
C PRO A 54 -2.04 7.85 0.78
N ASN A 55 -1.91 8.97 1.51
CA ASN A 55 -0.59 9.37 1.99
C ASN A 55 -0.12 8.41 3.09
N LEU A 56 0.96 7.66 2.81
CA LEU A 56 1.45 6.66 3.73
C LEU A 56 2.37 7.23 4.81
N SER A 57 2.60 8.54 4.86
CA SER A 57 3.58 9.17 5.76
C SER A 57 3.36 8.87 7.25
N ASN A 58 2.13 8.56 7.68
CA ASN A 58 1.84 8.19 9.07
C ASN A 58 2.22 6.73 9.41
N LEU A 59 2.49 5.87 8.43
CA LEU A 59 2.77 4.45 8.62
C LEU A 59 4.24 4.20 9.00
N GLN A 60 4.69 4.86 10.05
CA GLN A 60 6.09 4.87 10.51
C GLN A 60 6.60 3.48 10.93
N ARG A 61 5.71 2.50 11.12
CA ARG A 61 6.05 1.09 11.42
C ARG A 61 6.08 0.19 10.19
N LEU A 62 5.68 0.68 9.02
CA LEU A 62 5.59 -0.12 7.80
C LEU A 62 6.98 -0.56 7.37
N ARG A 63 7.18 -1.87 7.24
CA ARG A 63 8.44 -2.51 6.82
C ARG A 63 8.36 -3.04 5.40
N ALA A 64 7.18 -3.51 4.99
CA ALA A 64 6.95 -4.11 3.69
C ALA A 64 5.69 -3.53 3.03
N LEU A 65 5.86 -3.06 1.79
CA LEU A 65 4.77 -2.66 0.90
C LEU A 65 4.83 -3.47 -0.39
N GLU A 66 3.81 -4.29 -0.61
CA GLU A 66 3.67 -5.14 -1.80
C GLU A 66 2.52 -4.61 -2.66
N VAL A 67 2.82 -4.04 -3.83
CA VAL A 67 1.83 -3.57 -4.81
C VAL A 67 2.01 -4.23 -6.17
N GLN A 68 2.72 -5.37 -6.23
CA GLN A 68 2.97 -6.11 -7.47
C GLN A 68 1.69 -6.29 -8.29
N GLY A 69 1.72 -6.03 -9.60
CA GLY A 69 0.58 -6.27 -10.49
C GLY A 69 -0.59 -5.31 -10.28
N CYS A 70 -0.39 -4.19 -9.59
CA CYS A 70 -1.31 -3.06 -9.57
C CYS A 70 -1.16 -2.25 -10.86
N GLU A 71 -1.66 -2.82 -11.98
CA GLU A 71 -1.44 -2.33 -13.34
C GLU A 71 -1.84 -0.86 -13.58
N ASN A 72 -2.80 -0.34 -12.80
CA ASN A 72 -3.31 1.03 -12.93
C ASN A 72 -2.75 2.00 -11.89
N LEU A 73 -1.82 1.57 -11.03
CA LEU A 73 -1.25 2.41 -9.98
C LEU A 73 -0.31 3.45 -10.57
N LEU A 74 -0.59 4.73 -10.27
CA LEU A 74 0.13 5.90 -10.79
C LEU A 74 1.16 6.44 -9.80
N GLU A 75 0.86 6.38 -8.50
CA GLU A 75 1.70 6.99 -7.47
C GLU A 75 1.46 6.36 -6.09
N ILE A 76 2.47 6.52 -5.23
CA ILE A 76 2.46 6.11 -3.82
C ILE A 76 2.99 7.29 -2.97
N PRO A 77 2.12 8.20 -2.51
CA PRO A 77 2.53 9.36 -1.73
C PRO A 77 3.10 8.99 -0.36
N GLY A 78 4.13 9.72 0.09
CA GLY A 78 4.69 9.61 1.44
C GLY A 78 5.70 8.48 1.64
N LEU A 79 6.14 7.81 0.58
CA LEU A 79 7.16 6.74 0.65
C LEU A 79 8.47 7.21 1.29
N GLU A 80 8.90 8.43 0.97
CA GLU A 80 10.12 9.06 1.44
C GLU A 80 10.13 9.33 2.96
N GLU A 81 8.94 9.38 3.58
CA GLU A 81 8.78 9.60 5.02
C GLU A 81 8.81 8.28 5.83
N LEU A 82 8.80 7.13 5.15
CA LEU A 82 8.70 5.80 5.79
C LEU A 82 10.04 5.30 6.33
N LYS A 83 10.39 5.70 7.56
CA LYS A 83 11.67 5.35 8.21
C LYS A 83 11.90 3.84 8.43
N SER A 84 10.81 3.08 8.60
CA SER A 84 10.88 1.64 8.85
C SER A 84 10.83 0.80 7.58
N LEU A 85 10.59 1.39 6.41
CA LEU A 85 10.43 0.62 5.17
C LEU A 85 11.74 -0.10 4.83
N ARG A 86 11.63 -1.36 4.42
CA ARG A 86 12.77 -2.21 4.03
C ARG A 86 12.54 -2.87 2.69
N THR A 87 11.29 -3.20 2.37
CA THR A 87 10.93 -3.81 1.09
C THR A 87 9.79 -3.06 0.43
N LEU A 88 9.97 -2.79 -0.86
CA LEU A 88 8.97 -2.23 -1.74
C LEU A 88 8.94 -3.06 -3.02
N ASN A 89 7.83 -3.75 -3.27
CA ASN A 89 7.64 -4.51 -4.50
C ASN A 89 6.63 -3.80 -5.39
N ILE A 90 7.14 -3.27 -6.50
CA ILE A 90 6.41 -2.54 -7.53
C ILE A 90 6.50 -3.23 -8.89
N SER A 91 6.83 -4.52 -8.90
CA SER A 91 6.87 -5.31 -10.14
C SER A 91 5.49 -5.34 -10.81
N GLU A 92 5.47 -5.35 -12.14
CA GLU A 92 4.22 -5.37 -12.92
C GLU A 92 3.30 -4.13 -12.66
N CYS A 93 3.88 -2.98 -12.30
CA CYS A 93 3.20 -1.69 -12.20
C CYS A 93 3.67 -0.73 -13.31
N PRO A 94 3.22 -0.91 -14.58
CA PRO A 94 3.76 -0.20 -15.74
C PRO A 94 3.43 1.30 -15.78
N LEU A 95 2.40 1.75 -15.05
CA LEU A 95 2.00 3.16 -15.00
C LEU A 95 2.54 3.90 -13.77
N LEU A 96 3.27 3.21 -12.89
CA LEU A 96 3.79 3.81 -11.67
C LEU A 96 5.01 4.65 -11.99
N GLU A 97 4.81 5.96 -12.00
CA GLU A 97 5.84 6.94 -12.26
C GLU A 97 6.40 7.50 -10.93
N ASN A 98 7.60 8.07 -10.96
CA ASN A 98 8.16 8.87 -9.87
C ASN A 98 8.27 8.18 -8.50
N ILE A 99 9.06 7.11 -8.43
CA ILE A 99 9.48 6.54 -7.13
C ILE A 99 10.63 7.36 -6.57
N PRO A 100 10.52 7.92 -5.34
CA PRO A 100 11.60 8.67 -4.72
C PRO A 100 12.83 7.80 -4.48
N SER A 101 14.00 8.42 -4.29
CA SER A 101 15.18 7.69 -3.84
C SER A 101 14.99 7.21 -2.41
N LEU A 102 14.94 5.89 -2.21
CA LEU A 102 14.72 5.26 -0.91
C LEU A 102 16.00 4.57 -0.43
N PRO A 103 16.91 5.28 0.27
CA PRO A 103 18.15 4.67 0.75
C PRO A 103 17.83 3.57 1.77
N ASN A 104 18.49 2.41 1.62
CA ASN A 104 18.29 1.23 2.47
C ASN A 104 16.93 0.51 2.32
N VAL A 105 16.21 0.75 1.22
CA VAL A 105 15.03 -0.03 0.83
C VAL A 105 15.38 -0.92 -0.36
N THR A 106 15.04 -2.21 -0.25
CA THR A 106 15.09 -3.12 -1.40
C THR A 106 13.86 -2.89 -2.25
N VAL A 107 14.06 -2.36 -3.46
CA VAL A 107 12.98 -2.09 -4.42
C VAL A 107 13.01 -3.14 -5.52
N THR A 108 11.95 -3.93 -5.63
CA THR A 108 11.74 -4.88 -6.74
C THR A 108 10.88 -4.21 -7.81
N ARG A 109 11.36 -4.18 -9.06
CA ARG A 109 10.73 -3.52 -10.22
C ARG A 109 10.35 -4.55 -11.29
#